data_AF-A0A925RNE7-F1
#
_entry.id   AF-A0A925RNE7-F1
#
_cell.length_a   1.000
_cell.length_b   1.000
_cell.length_c   1.000
_cell.angle_alpha   90.00
_cell.angle_beta   90.00
_cell.angle_gamma   90.00
#
_symmetry.space_group_name_H-M   'P 1'
#
loop_
_entity.id
_entity.type
_entity.pdbx_description
1 polymer ?
#
loop_
_entity_poly.entity_id
_entity_poly.type
_entity_poly.pdbx_seq_one_letter_code
_entity_poly.pdbx_strand_id
1 'polypeptide(L)'
;MDDLYAKFLPRFITLARARVAMSISKIESRDPREQALVPVELHTLAGEAGLLGLKQVVPLAQACEQKAKALHSSRADADAESLLAALHQLASAIEEVSKA
;
A
#
# COMPACT_ATOMS: atom_id res chain seq x y z
N MET A 1 -14.15 17.97 -13.44
CA MET A 1 -13.48 16.65 -13.38
C MET A 1 -13.91 15.91 -12.09
N ASP A 2 -15.07 16.28 -11.52
CA ASP A 2 -15.33 16.15 -10.08
C ASP A 2 -16.32 15.03 -9.72
N ASP A 3 -17.28 14.72 -10.60
CA ASP A 3 -18.30 13.68 -10.32
C ASP A 3 -17.71 12.26 -10.27
N LEU A 4 -16.73 11.98 -11.14
CA LEU A 4 -16.11 10.66 -11.24
C LEU A 4 -15.20 10.38 -10.03
N TYR A 5 -14.45 11.42 -9.62
CA TYR A 5 -13.60 11.37 -8.45
C TYR A 5 -14.41 11.18 -7.17
N ALA A 6 -15.47 11.99 -6.96
CA ALA A 6 -16.36 11.87 -5.81
C ALA A 6 -17.04 10.49 -5.71
N LYS A 7 -17.35 9.86 -6.86
CA LYS A 7 -17.99 8.54 -6.91
C LYS A 7 -17.02 7.40 -6.60
N PHE A 8 -15.77 7.46 -7.06
CA PHE A 8 -14.82 6.36 -6.92
C PHE A 8 -13.91 6.48 -5.69
N LEU A 9 -13.69 7.69 -5.17
CA LEU A 9 -12.82 7.90 -4.02
C LEU A 9 -13.25 7.09 -2.78
N PRO A 10 -14.52 7.09 -2.34
CA PRO A 10 -14.90 6.32 -1.14
C PRO A 10 -14.65 4.81 -1.28
N ARG A 11 -14.87 4.28 -2.49
CA ARG A 11 -14.60 2.87 -2.79
C ARG A 11 -13.11 2.58 -2.81
N PHE A 12 -12.31 3.47 -3.40
CA PHE A 12 -10.86 3.39 -3.37
C PHE A 12 -10.33 3.38 -1.94
N ILE A 13 -10.75 4.34 -1.09
CA ILE A 13 -10.31 4.42 0.31
C ILE A 13 -10.60 3.11 1.06
N THR A 14 -11.80 2.57 0.88
CA THR A 14 -12.19 1.29 1.52
C THR A 14 -11.28 0.14 1.10
N LEU A 15 -11.04 -0.01 -0.21
CA LEU A 15 -10.17 -1.06 -0.74
C LEU A 15 -8.71 -0.86 -0.35
N ALA A 16 -8.23 0.39 -0.37
CA ALA A 16 -6.88 0.76 0.00
C ALA A 16 -6.58 0.43 1.47
N ARG A 17 -7.49 0.76 2.39
CA ARG A 17 -7.39 0.41 3.82
C ARG A 17 -7.28 -1.10 4.01
N ALA A 18 -8.22 -1.86 3.43
CA ALA A 18 -8.24 -3.31 3.55
C ALA A 18 -6.95 -3.94 3.02
N ARG A 19 -6.48 -3.46 1.86
CA ARG A 19 -5.25 -3.95 1.24
C ARG A 19 -4.01 -3.66 2.09
N VAL A 20 -3.87 -2.45 2.62
CA VAL A 20 -2.73 -2.10 3.49
C VAL A 20 -2.75 -2.90 4.79
N ALA A 21 -3.92 -3.06 5.42
CA ALA A 21 -4.07 -3.87 6.63
C ALA A 21 -3.70 -5.35 6.37
N MET A 22 -4.15 -5.91 5.25
CA MET A 22 -3.76 -7.26 4.84
C MET A 22 -2.25 -7.37 4.57
N SER A 23 -1.65 -6.40 3.88
CA SER A 23 -0.21 -6.40 3.64
C SER A 23 0.58 -6.42 4.96
N ILE A 24 0.18 -5.61 5.95
CA ILE A 24 0.78 -5.61 7.29
C ILE A 24 0.70 -7.00 7.90
N SER A 25 -0.49 -7.60 7.95
CA SER A 25 -0.69 -8.94 8.51
C SER A 25 0.15 -10.01 7.83
N LYS A 26 0.34 -9.94 6.50
CA LYS A 26 1.19 -10.89 5.73
C LYS A 26 2.67 -10.71 6.01
N ILE A 27 3.12 -9.49 6.29
CA ILE A 27 4.51 -9.26 6.70
C ILE A 27 4.72 -9.80 8.12
N GLU A 28 3.79 -9.55 9.03
CA GLU A 28 3.83 -10.01 10.42
C GLU A 28 3.73 -11.53 10.58
N SER A 29 2.99 -12.22 9.69
CA SER A 29 2.87 -13.68 9.72
C SER A 29 4.20 -14.39 9.48
N ARG A 30 5.18 -13.70 8.88
CA ARG A 30 6.48 -14.22 8.47
C ARG A 30 6.40 -15.43 7.51
N ASP A 31 5.24 -15.68 6.90
CA ASP A 31 5.10 -16.72 5.86
C ASP A 31 5.64 -16.19 4.51
N PRO A 32 6.73 -16.77 3.97
CA PRO A 32 7.32 -16.32 2.72
C PRO A 32 6.35 -16.36 1.53
N ARG A 33 5.35 -17.25 1.54
CA ARG A 33 4.34 -17.39 0.48
C ARG A 33 3.35 -16.23 0.52
N GLU A 34 2.92 -15.84 1.72
CA GLU A 34 2.03 -14.69 1.89
C GLU A 34 2.76 -13.38 1.60
N GLN A 35 3.99 -13.23 2.09
CA GLN A 35 4.84 -12.06 1.83
C GLN A 35 5.12 -11.85 0.33
N ALA A 36 5.19 -12.92 -0.46
CA ALA A 36 5.41 -12.84 -1.90
C ALA A 36 4.26 -12.15 -2.66
N LEU A 37 3.07 -12.05 -2.07
CA LEU A 37 1.91 -11.39 -2.68
C LEU A 37 1.91 -9.87 -2.47
N VAL A 38 2.59 -9.39 -1.43
CA VAL A 38 2.56 -7.98 -1.02
C VAL A 38 3.05 -7.01 -2.11
N PRO A 39 4.13 -7.29 -2.89
CA PRO A 39 4.53 -6.41 -3.99
C PRO A 39 3.42 -6.20 -5.03
N VAL A 40 2.69 -7.26 -5.40
CA VAL A 40 1.62 -7.18 -6.40
C VAL A 40 0.46 -6.35 -5.89
N GLU A 41 0.07 -6.53 -4.62
CA GLU A 41 -0.99 -5.74 -4.00
C GLU A 41 -0.64 -4.25 -3.96
N LEU A 42 0.60 -3.92 -3.61
CA LEU A 42 1.08 -2.53 -3.57
C LEU A 42 1.19 -1.92 -4.97
N HIS A 43 1.57 -2.72 -5.97
CA HIS A 43 1.56 -2.30 -7.36
C HIS A 43 0.14 -1.94 -7.84
N THR A 44 -0.84 -2.81 -7.57
CA THR A 44 -2.25 -2.54 -7.89
C THR A 44 -2.75 -1.27 -7.19
N LEU A 45 -2.41 -1.08 -5.92
CA LEU A 45 -2.76 0.13 -5.18
C LEU A 45 -2.18 1.40 -5.81
N ALA A 46 -0.89 1.36 -6.21
CA ALA A 46 -0.24 2.49 -6.87
C ALA A 46 -0.93 2.82 -8.21
N GLY A 47 -1.32 1.79 -8.98
CA GLY A 47 -2.06 1.96 -10.24
C GLY A 47 -3.43 2.62 -10.02
N GLU A 48 -4.23 2.09 -9.11
CA GLU A 48 -5.55 2.65 -8.75
C GLU A 48 -5.44 4.09 -8.24
N ALA A 49 -4.47 4.37 -7.36
CA ALA A 49 -4.20 5.73 -6.87
C ALA A 49 -3.78 6.68 -7.99
N GLY A 50 -3.00 6.19 -8.96
CA GLY A 50 -2.58 6.95 -10.14
C GLY A 50 -3.75 7.33 -11.04
N LEU A 51 -4.69 6.41 -11.27
CA LEU A 51 -5.91 6.68 -12.03
C LEU A 51 -6.79 7.76 -11.39
N LEU A 52 -6.79 7.85 -10.06
CA LEU A 52 -7.51 8.87 -9.30
C LEU A 52 -6.71 10.16 -9.09
N GLY A 53 -5.47 10.23 -9.59
CA GLY A 53 -4.62 11.41 -9.44
C GLY A 53 -4.16 11.67 -8.00
N LEU A 54 -4.13 10.66 -7.14
CA LEU A 54 -3.75 10.76 -5.73
C LEU A 54 -2.22 10.84 -5.58
N LYS A 55 -1.65 11.99 -5.95
CA LYS A 55 -0.20 12.23 -6.02
C LYS A 55 0.54 12.02 -4.70
N GLN A 56 -0.16 12.12 -3.57
CA GLN A 56 0.36 11.86 -2.23
C GLN A 56 0.41 10.36 -1.87
N VAL A 57 -0.39 9.51 -2.52
CA VAL A 57 -0.47 8.07 -2.23
C VAL A 57 0.46 7.26 -3.15
N VAL A 58 0.50 7.61 -4.44
CA VAL A 58 1.29 6.88 -5.46
C VAL A 58 2.76 6.66 -5.06
N PRO A 59 3.55 7.69 -4.70
CA PRO A 59 4.96 7.48 -4.38
C PRO A 59 5.17 6.62 -3.13
N LEU A 60 4.27 6.71 -2.14
CA LEU A 60 4.34 5.89 -0.93
C LEU A 60 4.02 4.42 -1.23
N ALA A 61 3.01 4.15 -2.06
CA ALA A 61 2.68 2.80 -2.50
C ALA A 61 3.84 2.16 -3.29
N GLN A 62 4.47 2.93 -4.18
CA GLN A 62 5.65 2.48 -4.94
C GLN A 62 6.86 2.21 -4.03
N ALA A 63 7.10 3.07 -3.02
CA ALA A 63 8.16 2.85 -2.04
C ALA A 63 7.93 1.57 -1.23
N CYS A 64 6.69 1.31 -0.82
CA CYS A 64 6.32 0.05 -0.16
C CYS A 64 6.54 -1.14 -1.10
N GLU A 65 6.15 -1.04 -2.38
CA GLU A 65 6.35 -2.10 -3.38
C GLU A 65 7.85 -2.46 -3.51
N GLN A 66 8.72 -1.45 -3.60
CA GLN A 66 10.16 -1.66 -3.69
C GLN A 66 10.72 -2.33 -2.43
N LYS A 67 10.29 -1.91 -1.24
CA LYS A 67 10.68 -2.52 0.04
C LYS A 67 10.18 -3.97 0.15
N ALA A 68 8.99 -4.26 -0.34
CA ALA A 68 8.46 -5.63 -0.38
C ALA A 68 9.27 -6.54 -1.31
N LYS A 69 9.75 -6.02 -2.45
CA LYS A 69 10.68 -6.74 -3.35
C LYS A 69 12.04 -6.98 -2.69
N ALA A 70 12.56 -6.00 -1.94
CA ALA A 70 13.80 -6.14 -1.18
C ALA A 70 13.67 -7.23 -0.10
N LEU A 71 12.61 -7.17 0.71
CA LEU A 71 12.32 -8.20 1.73
C LEU A 71 12.17 -9.60 1.12
N HIS A 72 11.49 -9.73 -0.03
CA HIS A 72 11.36 -11.02 -0.71
C HIS A 72 12.73 -11.61 -1.10
N SER A 73 13.70 -10.75 -1.40
CA SER A 73 15.04 -11.14 -1.84
C SER A 73 15.98 -11.43 -0.68
N SER A 74 15.96 -10.60 0.37
CA SER A 74 16.87 -10.69 1.52
C SER A 74 16.38 -11.61 2.62
N ARG A 75 15.05 -11.67 2.83
CA ARG A 75 14.39 -12.28 4.00
C ARG A 75 14.90 -11.74 5.33
N ALA A 76 15.45 -10.53 5.34
CA ALA A 76 16.00 -9.90 6.54
C ALA A 76 14.90 -9.25 7.39
N ASP A 77 14.98 -9.45 8.71
CA ASP A 77 14.06 -8.81 9.67
C ASP A 77 14.07 -7.28 9.57
N ALA A 78 15.25 -6.69 9.32
CA ALA A 78 15.39 -5.24 9.12
C ALA A 78 14.58 -4.72 7.91
N ASP A 79 14.49 -5.51 6.83
CA ASP A 79 13.69 -5.14 5.66
C ASP A 79 12.18 -5.27 5.96
N ALA A 80 11.79 -6.24 6.79
CA ALA A 80 10.41 -6.39 7.25
C ALA A 80 9.99 -5.20 8.12
N GLU A 81 10.83 -4.80 9.09
CA GLU A 81 10.60 -3.61 9.91
C GLU A 81 10.51 -2.33 9.07
N SER A 82 11.43 -2.18 8.11
CA SER A 82 11.42 -1.04 7.19
C SER A 82 10.16 -0.98 6.33
N LEU A 83 9.67 -2.14 5.88
CA LEU A 83 8.42 -2.24 5.12
C LEU A 83 7.20 -1.94 5.98
N LEU A 84 7.12 -2.47 7.21
CA LEU A 84 6.02 -2.20 8.13
C LEU A 84 5.89 -0.70 8.43
N ALA A 85 7.01 -0.03 8.72
CA ALA A 85 7.03 1.41 8.92
C ALA A 85 6.50 2.18 7.68
N ALA A 86 6.89 1.75 6.48
CA ALA A 86 6.40 2.37 5.23
C ALA A 86 4.90 2.11 5.00
N LEU A 87 4.40 0.91 5.31
CA LEU A 87 2.98 0.57 5.22
C LEU A 87 2.13 1.42 6.17
N HIS A 88 2.62 1.73 7.37
CA HIS A 88 1.94 2.65 8.28
C HIS A 88 1.92 4.09 7.76
N GLN A 89 3.00 4.57 7.14
CA GLN A 89 3.01 5.88 6.49
C GLN A 89 2.00 5.95 5.34
N LEU A 90 1.94 4.90 4.52
CA LEU A 90 0.96 4.77 3.44
C LEU A 90 -0.48 4.76 3.97
N ALA A 91 -0.76 4.01 5.04
CA ALA A 91 -2.05 4.01 5.70
C ALA A 91 -2.45 5.42 6.15
N SER A 92 -1.53 6.14 6.81
CA SER A 92 -1.78 7.52 7.25
C SER A 92 -2.07 8.44 6.07
N ALA A 93 -1.36 8.31 4.94
CA ALA A 93 -1.61 9.13 3.76
C ALA A 93 -2.99 8.86 3.15
N ILE A 94 -3.44 7.59 3.13
CA ILE A 94 -4.79 7.21 2.69
C ILE A 94 -5.85 7.86 3.60
N GLU A 95 -5.62 7.89 4.92
CA GLU A 95 -6.53 8.56 5.85
C GLU A 95 -6.62 10.07 5.60
N GLU A 96 -5.51 10.74 5.33
CA GLU A 96 -5.53 12.18 5.01
C GLU A 96 -6.28 12.46 3.71
N VAL A 97 -6.17 11.60 2.70
CA VAL A 97 -6.99 11.71 1.48
C VAL A 97 -8.48 11.57 1.78
N SER A 98 -8.85 10.73 2.74
CA SER A 98 -10.27 10.52 3.09
C SER A 98 -10.94 11.71 3.78
N LYS A 99 -10.14 12.66 4.30
CA LYS A 99 -10.60 13.87 4.99
C LYS A 99 -10.64 15.12 4.09
N ALA A 100 -9.99 15.05 2.93
CA ALA A 100 -9.89 16.14 1.96
C ALA A 100 -11.13 16.20 1.06
#